data_AF-A0A1A1W7G8-F1
#
_entry.id   AF-A0A1A1W7G8-F1
#
_cell.length_a   1.000
_cell.length_b   1.000
_cell.length_c   1.000
_cell.angle_alpha   90.00
_cell.angle_beta   90.00
_cell.angle_gamma   90.00
#
_symmetry.space_group_name_H-M   'P 1'
#
loop_
_entity.id
_entity.type
_entity.pdbx_description
1 polymer ?
#
loop_
_entity_poly.entity_id
_entity_poly.type
_entity_poly.pdbx_seq_one_letter_code
_entity_poly.pdbx_strand_id
1 'polypeptide(L)'
;MSIAPRQVMVSVVAVGVMAAGLMGVSARMAPARAVCGPDEMTALWSALARMPVDRVTGRRWAGAPLQSNYNPCADLSAILVGIEGGTASSPIQALMFHRGTFLGTGTWKAYGFTSLDAGASTGDTVVLNYRSGQSCNACADGTVTMVRYHWNGSKVEMLDPPPPD
;
A
#
# COMPACT_ATOMS: atom_id res chain seq x y z
N MET A 1 -21.32 63.91 75.37
CA MET A 1 -19.89 63.54 75.18
C MET A 1 -19.85 62.03 74.95
N SER A 2 -19.73 61.51 73.72
CA SER A 2 -18.49 61.35 72.93
C SER A 2 -17.34 60.73 73.74
N ILE A 3 -16.92 59.51 73.36
CA ILE A 3 -15.54 59.07 73.03
C ILE A 3 -15.46 57.53 73.06
N ALA A 4 -15.24 56.94 71.87
CA ALA A 4 -14.71 55.58 71.63
C ALA A 4 -13.16 55.63 71.67
N PRO A 5 -12.34 54.71 71.09
CA PRO A 5 -12.44 53.29 70.75
C PRO A 5 -11.20 52.50 71.34
N ARG A 6 -11.00 51.19 71.09
CA ARG A 6 -10.14 50.69 69.99
C ARG A 6 -10.25 49.18 69.79
N GLN A 7 -10.25 48.84 68.51
CA GLN A 7 -10.39 47.55 67.85
C GLN A 7 -9.12 46.68 67.92
N VAL A 8 -9.29 45.36 67.84
CA VAL A 8 -8.33 44.46 67.17
C VAL A 8 -9.10 43.49 66.26
N MET A 9 -8.70 43.50 65.00
CA MET A 9 -9.11 42.71 63.83
C MET A 9 -8.25 41.42 63.82
N VAL A 10 -8.65 40.24 63.31
CA VAL A 10 -8.75 39.84 61.89
C VAL A 10 -9.23 38.37 61.83
N SER A 11 -10.13 38.08 60.89
CA SER A 11 -10.66 36.77 60.45
C SER A 11 -9.70 35.95 59.58
N VAL A 12 -9.85 34.62 59.53
CA VAL A 12 -9.87 33.84 58.26
C VAL A 12 -10.77 32.61 58.43
N VAL A 13 -11.73 32.45 57.52
CA VAL A 13 -12.62 31.28 57.35
C VAL A 13 -12.06 30.42 56.21
N ALA A 14 -12.02 29.09 56.37
CA ALA A 14 -11.73 28.15 55.29
C ALA A 14 -12.91 27.18 55.11
N VAL A 15 -13.57 27.27 53.95
CA VAL A 15 -14.62 26.36 53.48
C VAL A 15 -13.98 25.28 52.61
N GLY A 16 -14.18 24.01 52.96
CA GLY A 16 -13.76 22.86 52.15
C GLY A 16 -14.98 22.13 51.57
N VAL A 17 -15.15 22.19 50.25
CA VAL A 17 -16.18 21.50 49.46
C VAL A 17 -15.72 20.06 49.17
N MET A 18 -16.53 19.06 49.51
CA MET A 18 -16.32 17.66 49.09
C MET A 18 -17.11 17.39 47.80
N ALA A 19 -16.40 17.23 46.69
CA ALA A 19 -16.98 16.87 45.39
C ALA A 19 -17.07 15.35 45.22
N ALA A 20 -18.24 14.87 44.78
CA ALA A 20 -18.52 13.47 44.51
C ALA A 20 -17.71 12.94 43.29
N GLY A 21 -16.96 11.86 43.50
CA GLY A 21 -16.18 11.20 42.45
C GLY A 21 -17.06 10.37 41.51
N LEU A 22 -17.10 10.77 40.23
CA LEU A 22 -17.60 9.95 39.13
C LEU A 22 -16.51 8.94 38.73
N MET A 23 -16.65 7.69 39.14
CA MET A 23 -15.91 6.57 38.54
C MET A 23 -16.78 5.98 37.42
N GLY A 24 -16.36 6.13 36.16
CA GLY A 24 -17.14 5.54 35.07
C GLY A 24 -16.58 5.74 33.66
N VAL A 25 -15.72 4.80 33.26
CA VAL A 25 -15.47 4.35 31.88
C VAL A 25 -14.71 5.32 30.95
N SER A 26 -13.38 5.25 30.97
CA SER A 26 -12.61 5.51 29.76
C SER A 26 -12.87 4.38 28.77
N ALA A 27 -13.83 4.57 27.86
CA ALA A 27 -13.86 3.80 26.63
C ALA A 27 -12.63 4.22 25.82
N ARG A 28 -11.56 3.41 25.85
CA ARG A 28 -10.61 3.42 24.76
C ARG A 28 -11.40 2.93 23.54
N MET A 29 -11.87 3.85 22.71
CA MET A 29 -12.36 3.47 21.40
C MET A 29 -11.17 2.78 20.70
N ALA A 30 -11.29 1.48 20.44
CA ALA A 30 -10.36 0.80 19.55
C ALA A 30 -10.33 1.57 18.21
N PRO A 31 -9.18 1.66 17.52
CA PRO A 31 -9.16 2.27 16.20
C PRO A 31 -10.20 1.55 15.33
N ALA A 32 -10.96 2.32 14.55
CA ALA A 32 -11.87 1.75 13.56
C ALA A 32 -11.10 0.67 12.78
N ARG A 33 -11.68 -0.54 12.64
CA ARG A 33 -11.09 -1.59 11.81
C ARG A 33 -10.69 -0.96 10.48
N ALA A 34 -9.40 -0.99 10.14
CA ALA A 34 -8.96 -0.46 8.86
C ALA A 34 -9.79 -1.15 7.76
N VAL A 35 -10.60 -0.38 7.05
CA VAL A 35 -11.48 -0.87 5.96
C VAL A 35 -10.64 -1.31 4.75
N CYS A 36 -9.35 -1.00 4.78
CA CYS A 36 -8.38 -1.20 3.73
C CYS A 36 -7.12 -1.88 4.28
N GLY A 37 -6.32 -2.47 3.39
CA GLY A 37 -5.06 -3.12 3.73
C GLY A 37 -3.94 -2.18 4.19
N PRO A 38 -2.72 -2.71 4.38
CA PRO A 38 -1.57 -1.95 4.87
C PRO A 38 -1.05 -0.94 3.83
N ASP A 39 -0.12 -0.07 4.23
CA ASP A 39 0.58 0.81 3.28
C ASP A 39 1.41 0.02 2.24
N GLU A 40 1.77 0.68 1.14
CA GLU A 40 2.45 0.05 -0.01
C GLU A 40 3.74 -0.68 0.38
N MET A 41 4.56 -0.07 1.23
CA MET A 41 5.85 -0.65 1.59
C MET A 41 5.66 -1.91 2.44
N THR A 42 4.76 -1.87 3.41
CA THR A 42 4.39 -3.04 4.21
C THR A 42 3.79 -4.16 3.35
N ALA A 43 2.92 -3.83 2.38
CA ALA A 43 2.34 -4.78 1.45
C ALA A 43 3.40 -5.42 0.54
N LEU A 44 4.32 -4.62 0.01
CA LEU A 44 5.44 -5.06 -0.81
C LEU A 44 6.32 -6.05 -0.06
N TRP A 45 6.82 -5.70 1.13
CA TRP A 45 7.68 -6.61 1.90
C TRP A 45 6.98 -7.92 2.27
N SER A 46 5.69 -7.85 2.60
CA SER A 46 4.88 -9.04 2.88
C SER A 46 4.71 -9.93 1.64
N ALA A 47 4.57 -9.34 0.46
CA ALA A 47 4.53 -10.08 -0.81
C ALA A 47 5.89 -10.70 -1.14
N LEU A 48 6.98 -9.93 -1.05
CA LEU A 48 8.34 -10.39 -1.35
C LEU A 48 8.77 -11.55 -0.44
N ALA A 49 8.37 -11.55 0.83
CA ALA A 49 8.64 -12.66 1.75
C ALA A 49 8.02 -14.00 1.31
N ARG A 50 6.99 -13.96 0.46
CA ARG A 50 6.31 -15.14 -0.11
C ARG A 50 6.83 -15.52 -1.49
N MET A 51 7.66 -14.68 -2.11
CA MET A 51 8.17 -14.92 -3.45
C MET A 51 9.47 -15.74 -3.42
N PRO A 52 9.62 -16.74 -4.31
CA PRO A 52 10.94 -17.30 -4.58
C PRO A 52 11.82 -16.25 -5.28
N VAL A 53 13.13 -16.49 -5.27
CA VAL A 53 14.05 -15.76 -6.16
C VAL A 53 13.62 -15.93 -7.62
N ASP A 54 14.01 -14.97 -8.47
CA ASP A 54 13.75 -15.06 -9.89
C ASP A 54 14.38 -16.35 -10.47
N ARG A 55 13.59 -17.11 -11.24
CA ARG A 55 13.97 -18.44 -11.72
C ARG A 55 15.02 -18.38 -12.84
N VAL A 56 15.09 -17.27 -13.58
CA VAL A 56 15.99 -17.11 -14.73
C VAL A 56 17.38 -16.66 -14.28
N THR A 57 17.42 -15.66 -13.38
CA THR A 57 18.66 -15.02 -12.94
C THR A 57 19.16 -15.52 -11.59
N GLY A 58 18.31 -16.19 -10.80
CA GLY A 58 18.60 -16.60 -9.43
C GLY A 58 18.66 -15.44 -8.42
N ARG A 59 18.34 -14.22 -8.85
CA ARG A 59 18.44 -13.01 -8.00
C ARG A 59 17.18 -12.79 -7.17
N ARG A 60 17.35 -12.09 -6.04
CA ARG A 60 16.24 -11.60 -5.24
C ARG A 60 15.52 -10.47 -5.97
N TRP A 61 14.23 -10.31 -5.66
CA TRP A 61 13.44 -9.16 -6.06
C TRP A 61 13.84 -7.93 -5.24
N ALA A 62 13.90 -6.76 -5.88
CA ALA A 62 14.24 -5.51 -5.23
C ALA A 62 13.12 -5.07 -4.26
N GLY A 63 13.51 -4.55 -3.09
CA GLY A 63 12.60 -4.05 -2.06
C GLY A 63 11.99 -2.67 -2.34
N ALA A 64 12.05 -2.20 -3.58
CA ALA A 64 11.53 -0.91 -3.99
C ALA A 64 10.70 -1.06 -5.27
N PRO A 65 9.54 -0.38 -5.37
CA PRO A 65 8.71 -0.41 -6.56
C PRO A 65 9.40 0.31 -7.72
N LEU A 66 9.32 -0.26 -8.92
CA LEU A 66 9.67 0.42 -10.17
C LEU A 66 8.52 1.34 -10.61
N GLN A 67 7.30 0.83 -10.53
CA GLN A 67 6.05 1.52 -10.80
C GLN A 67 4.96 0.91 -9.92
N SER A 68 3.92 1.68 -9.60
CA SER A 68 2.84 1.21 -8.74
C SER A 68 1.55 1.98 -9.01
N ASN A 69 0.42 1.26 -8.95
CA ASN A 69 -0.89 1.84 -8.72
C ASN A 69 -1.54 1.24 -7.46
N TYR A 70 -0.71 0.72 -6.55
CA TYR A 70 -1.15 0.10 -5.30
C TYR A 70 -2.13 1.00 -4.57
N ASN A 71 -3.26 0.41 -4.19
CA ASN A 71 -4.23 1.06 -3.36
C ASN A 71 -4.76 0.03 -2.36
N PRO A 72 -4.60 0.26 -1.05
CA PRO A 72 -5.00 -0.70 -0.03
C PRO A 72 -6.51 -0.93 0.03
N CYS A 73 -7.32 -0.09 -0.62
CA CYS A 73 -8.77 -0.19 -0.68
C CYS A 73 -9.30 -0.72 -2.02
N ALA A 74 -8.46 -0.76 -3.07
CA ALA A 74 -8.90 -1.14 -4.41
C ALA A 74 -9.19 -2.64 -4.50
N ASP A 75 -10.15 -3.01 -5.33
CA ASP A 75 -10.45 -4.41 -5.63
C ASP A 75 -9.32 -5.07 -6.42
N LEU A 76 -8.59 -4.30 -7.23
CA LEU A 76 -7.33 -4.74 -7.80
C LEU A 76 -6.35 -3.58 -7.88
N SER A 77 -5.11 -3.83 -7.47
CA SER A 77 -3.99 -2.94 -7.70
C SER A 77 -2.68 -3.74 -7.82
N ALA A 78 -1.62 -3.10 -8.29
CA ALA A 78 -0.36 -3.77 -8.55
C ALA A 78 0.87 -2.93 -8.18
N ILE A 79 1.94 -3.66 -7.86
CA ILE A 79 3.29 -3.12 -7.69
C ILE A 79 4.22 -3.84 -8.69
N LEU A 80 4.95 -3.10 -9.51
CA LEU A 80 5.97 -3.67 -10.40
C LEU A 80 7.32 -3.65 -9.68
N VAL A 81 7.96 -4.80 -9.62
CA VAL A 81 9.30 -4.97 -9.01
C VAL A 81 10.28 -5.57 -10.01
N GLY A 82 11.49 -5.04 -10.04
CA GLY A 82 12.61 -5.66 -10.73
C GLY A 82 13.39 -6.59 -9.80
N ILE A 83 14.36 -7.29 -10.36
CA ILE A 83 15.41 -7.95 -9.57
C ILE A 83 16.43 -6.94 -9.01
N GLU A 84 17.14 -7.31 -7.95
CA GLU A 84 18.23 -6.50 -7.40
C GLU A 84 19.32 -6.22 -8.45
N GLY A 85 19.63 -4.93 -8.63
CA GLY A 85 20.60 -4.47 -9.64
C GLY A 85 20.14 -4.66 -11.09
N GLY A 86 18.86 -4.93 -11.32
CA GLY A 86 18.27 -5.06 -12.65
C GLY A 86 18.16 -3.72 -13.39
N THR A 87 18.12 -3.81 -14.71
CA THR A 87 17.78 -2.71 -15.62
C THR A 87 16.43 -2.97 -16.28
N ALA A 88 15.96 -2.07 -17.14
CA ALA A 88 14.67 -2.25 -17.82
C ALA A 88 14.56 -3.56 -18.62
N SER A 89 15.67 -4.10 -19.14
CA SER A 89 15.68 -5.38 -19.86
C SER A 89 15.70 -6.60 -18.94
N SER A 90 15.93 -6.40 -17.64
CA SER A 90 15.94 -7.47 -16.64
C SER A 90 14.52 -7.88 -16.27
N PRO A 91 14.32 -9.08 -15.68
CA PRO A 91 13.03 -9.53 -15.19
C PRO A 91 12.33 -8.49 -14.31
N ILE A 92 11.11 -8.12 -14.71
CA ILE A 92 10.16 -7.32 -13.94
C ILE A 92 8.92 -8.19 -13.69
N GLN A 93 8.45 -8.19 -12.44
CA GLN A 93 7.26 -8.91 -12.02
C GLN A 93 6.20 -7.92 -11.53
N ALA A 94 4.96 -8.08 -12.00
CA ALA A 94 3.82 -7.40 -11.43
C ALA A 94 3.22 -8.23 -10.28
N LEU A 95 3.22 -7.65 -9.08
CA LEU A 95 2.63 -8.21 -7.87
C LEU A 95 1.20 -7.69 -7.74
N MET A 96 0.21 -8.58 -7.70
CA MET A 96 -1.21 -8.24 -7.68
C MET A 96 -1.78 -8.26 -6.27
N PHE A 97 -2.60 -7.28 -5.93
CA PHE A 97 -3.20 -7.11 -4.61
C PHE A 97 -4.70 -6.87 -4.71
N HIS A 98 -5.46 -7.51 -3.83
CA HIS A 98 -6.86 -7.18 -3.55
C HIS A 98 -6.94 -6.57 -2.16
N ARG A 99 -7.30 -5.29 -2.06
CA ARG A 99 -7.45 -4.55 -0.79
C ARG A 99 -6.23 -4.74 0.13
N GLY A 100 -5.05 -4.62 -0.46
CA GLY A 100 -3.74 -4.81 0.18
C GLY A 100 -3.33 -6.25 0.49
N THR A 101 -4.15 -7.24 0.17
CA THR A 101 -3.79 -8.67 0.28
C THR A 101 -3.10 -9.14 -0.98
N PHE A 102 -1.86 -9.66 -0.86
CA PHE A 102 -1.11 -10.21 -1.99
C PHE A 102 -1.76 -11.48 -2.54
N LEU A 103 -2.18 -11.42 -3.81
CA LEU A 103 -2.84 -12.50 -4.54
C LEU A 103 -1.84 -13.42 -5.24
N GLY A 104 -0.72 -12.86 -5.71
CA GLY A 104 0.22 -13.53 -6.59
C GLY A 104 0.74 -12.60 -7.67
N THR A 105 1.39 -13.17 -8.68
CA THR A 105 1.94 -12.41 -9.80
C THR A 105 0.98 -12.37 -10.99
N GLY A 106 1.04 -11.31 -11.79
CA GLY A 106 0.20 -11.21 -13.00
C GLY A 106 0.48 -12.33 -14.01
N THR A 107 1.77 -12.65 -14.19
CA THR A 107 2.25 -13.77 -15.00
C THR A 107 3.13 -14.69 -14.17
N TRP A 108 3.21 -15.96 -14.56
CA TRP A 108 4.14 -16.92 -13.92
C TRP A 108 5.61 -16.60 -14.22
N LYS A 109 5.91 -16.20 -15.46
CA LYS A 109 7.24 -15.73 -15.90
C LYS A 109 7.32 -14.22 -15.72
N ALA A 110 8.48 -13.72 -15.30
CA ALA A 110 8.79 -12.30 -15.31
C ALA A 110 9.31 -11.87 -16.68
N TYR A 111 9.01 -10.63 -17.08
CA TYR A 111 9.35 -10.09 -18.39
C TYR A 111 10.15 -8.80 -18.23
N GLY A 112 11.16 -8.62 -19.09
CA GLY A 112 11.79 -7.32 -19.27
C GLY A 112 10.82 -6.33 -19.92
N PHE A 113 11.11 -5.04 -19.77
CA PHE A 113 10.37 -3.94 -20.36
C PHE A 113 8.86 -3.97 -20.08
N THR A 114 8.50 -4.46 -18.90
CA THR A 114 7.13 -4.41 -18.38
C THR A 114 6.87 -3.05 -17.77
N SER A 115 5.76 -2.41 -18.12
CA SER A 115 5.31 -1.16 -17.51
C SER A 115 3.83 -1.17 -17.16
N LEU A 116 3.48 -0.33 -16.20
CA LEU A 116 2.10 -0.10 -15.78
C LEU A 116 1.47 1.02 -16.62
N ASP A 117 0.29 0.76 -17.19
CA ASP A 117 -0.55 1.80 -17.78
C ASP A 117 -1.53 2.32 -16.73
N ALA A 118 -1.08 3.31 -15.96
CA ALA A 118 -1.89 3.91 -14.90
C ALA A 118 -3.13 4.64 -15.45
N GLY A 119 -3.09 5.13 -16.69
CA GLY A 119 -4.20 5.85 -17.31
C GLY A 119 -5.32 4.92 -17.79
N ALA A 120 -4.97 3.70 -18.20
CA ALA A 120 -5.93 2.67 -18.57
C ALA A 120 -6.39 1.79 -17.38
N SER A 121 -5.72 1.91 -16.23
CA SER A 121 -6.07 1.16 -15.02
C SER A 121 -7.19 1.83 -14.20
N THR A 122 -7.98 1.02 -13.52
CA THR A 122 -9.09 1.43 -12.63
C THR A 122 -8.94 0.74 -11.26
N GLY A 123 -9.91 0.94 -10.35
CA GLY A 123 -9.88 0.33 -9.00
C GLY A 123 -10.11 -1.19 -8.99
N ASP A 124 -10.51 -1.79 -10.10
CA ASP A 124 -10.76 -3.22 -10.28
C ASP A 124 -9.99 -3.82 -11.47
N THR A 125 -9.25 -3.00 -12.22
CA THR A 125 -8.54 -3.40 -13.43
C THR A 125 -7.14 -2.82 -13.46
N VAL A 126 -6.14 -3.69 -13.60
CA VAL A 126 -4.74 -3.31 -13.81
C VAL A 126 -4.37 -3.58 -15.27
N VAL A 127 -3.80 -2.58 -15.93
CA VAL A 127 -3.36 -2.70 -17.32
C VAL A 127 -1.84 -2.64 -17.38
N LEU A 128 -1.23 -3.67 -17.97
CA LEU A 128 0.22 -3.79 -18.11
C LEU A 128 0.61 -3.83 -19.58
N ASN A 129 1.70 -3.15 -19.90
CA ASN A 129 2.33 -3.14 -21.21
C ASN A 129 3.61 -3.98 -21.17
N TYR A 130 3.70 -4.96 -22.06
CA TYR A 130 4.86 -5.82 -22.23
C TYR A 130 5.50 -5.51 -23.57
N ARG A 131 6.75 -5.07 -23.56
CA ARG A 131 7.45 -4.71 -24.80
C ARG A 131 8.49 -5.76 -25.19
N SER A 132 8.46 -6.15 -26.46
CA SER A 132 9.37 -7.17 -27.02
C SER A 132 9.79 -6.84 -28.46
N GLY A 133 10.82 -7.49 -28.97
CA GLY A 133 11.25 -7.37 -30.37
C GLY A 133 11.95 -6.05 -30.75
N GLN A 134 12.26 -5.18 -29.79
CA GLN A 134 13.07 -3.97 -30.02
C GLN A 134 14.47 -4.29 -30.57
N SER A 135 15.01 -3.42 -31.43
CA SER A 135 16.35 -3.60 -32.02
C SER A 135 17.50 -3.37 -31.04
N CYS A 136 17.24 -2.60 -29.97
CA CYS A 136 18.18 -2.39 -28.88
C CYS A 136 17.46 -2.10 -27.56
N ASN A 137 18.15 -2.24 -26.42
CA ASN A 137 17.53 -2.05 -25.10
C ASN A 137 17.01 -0.62 -24.85
N ALA A 138 17.64 0.38 -25.47
CA ALA A 138 17.23 1.78 -25.37
C ALA A 138 16.24 2.20 -26.48
N CYS A 139 16.01 1.33 -27.47
CA CYS A 139 15.19 1.63 -28.64
C CYS A 139 13.71 1.53 -28.30
N ALA A 140 12.89 2.37 -28.95
CA ALA A 140 11.44 2.42 -28.76
C ALA A 140 10.65 1.61 -29.80
N ASP A 141 11.34 0.86 -30.66
CA ASP A 141 10.81 0.16 -31.83
C ASP A 141 10.27 -1.26 -31.56
N GLY A 142 10.21 -1.65 -30.28
CA GLY A 142 9.60 -2.91 -29.88
C GLY A 142 8.07 -2.90 -30.01
N THR A 143 7.51 -4.09 -30.21
CA THR A 143 6.05 -4.30 -30.18
C THR A 143 5.57 -4.31 -28.74
N VAL A 144 4.50 -3.55 -28.47
CA VAL A 144 3.85 -3.51 -27.15
C VAL A 144 2.61 -4.41 -27.15
N THR A 145 2.61 -5.39 -26.26
CA THR A 145 1.45 -6.21 -25.93
C THR A 145 0.81 -5.68 -24.65
N MET A 146 -0.41 -5.16 -24.76
CA MET A 146 -1.20 -4.72 -23.62
C MET A 146 -2.00 -5.90 -23.05
N VAL A 147 -1.97 -6.08 -21.74
CA VAL A 147 -2.71 -7.13 -21.03
C VAL A 147 -3.47 -6.53 -19.85
N ARG A 148 -4.78 -6.74 -19.85
CA ARG A 148 -5.68 -6.33 -18.76
C ARG A 148 -5.88 -7.47 -17.77
N TYR A 149 -5.80 -7.12 -16.50
CA TYR A 149 -6.09 -7.98 -15.36
C TYR A 149 -7.26 -7.37 -14.63
N HIS A 150 -8.32 -8.14 -14.43
CA HIS A 150 -9.56 -7.65 -13.83
C HIS A 150 -9.95 -8.49 -12.62
N TRP A 151 -10.45 -7.84 -11.57
CA TRP A 151 -11.06 -8.51 -10.43
C TRP A 151 -12.52 -8.81 -10.73
N ASN A 152 -12.85 -10.08 -10.92
CA ASN A 152 -14.23 -10.50 -11.24
C ASN A 152 -15.15 -10.66 -10.02
N GLY A 153 -14.75 -10.14 -8.86
CA GLY A 153 -15.46 -10.30 -7.59
C GLY A 153 -14.94 -11.45 -6.72
N SER A 154 -14.15 -12.38 -7.27
CA SER A 154 -13.60 -13.52 -6.51
C SER A 154 -12.10 -13.76 -6.73
N LYS A 155 -11.61 -13.50 -7.95
CA LYS A 155 -10.20 -13.68 -8.31
C LYS A 155 -9.79 -12.66 -9.37
N VAL A 156 -8.48 -12.50 -9.52
CA VAL A 156 -7.91 -11.82 -10.67
C VAL A 156 -8.03 -12.72 -11.91
N GLU A 157 -8.43 -12.13 -13.02
CA GLU A 157 -8.57 -12.76 -14.32
C GLU A 157 -7.78 -11.98 -15.36
N MET A 158 -6.99 -12.68 -16.16
CA MET A 158 -6.30 -12.10 -17.32
C MET A 158 -7.27 -12.10 -18.50
N LEU A 159 -7.62 -10.91 -18.99
CA LEU A 159 -8.65 -10.73 -20.03
C LEU A 159 -8.11 -10.79 -21.46
N ASP A 160 -6.79 -10.65 -21.62
CA ASP A 160 -6.11 -10.63 -22.90
C ASP A 160 -5.09 -11.80 -22.97
N PRO A 161 -4.63 -12.19 -24.18
CA PRO A 161 -3.61 -13.22 -24.31
C PRO A 161 -2.36 -12.92 -23.48
N PRO A 162 -1.66 -13.95 -22.97
CA PRO A 162 -0.42 -13.75 -22.25
C PRO A 162 0.62 -13.06 -23.15
N PRO A 163 1.58 -12.33 -22.55
CA PRO A 163 2.68 -11.75 -23.32
C PRO A 163 3.46 -12.82 -24.09
N PRO A 164 4.00 -12.48 -25.28
CA PRO A 164 4.83 -13.40 -26.05
C PRO A 164 6.10 -13.78 -25.27
N ASP A 165 6.62 -14.98 -25.53
CA ASP A 165 7.80 -15.51 -24.85
C ASP A 165 9.13 -14.84 -25.22
#